data_AF-A0A9D7SZI3-F1
#
_entry.id   AF-A0A9D7SZI3-F1
#
_cell.length_a   1.000
_cell.length_b   1.000
_cell.length_c   1.000
_cell.angle_alpha   90.00
_cell.angle_beta   90.00
_cell.angle_gamma   90.00
#
_symmetry.space_group_name_H-M   'P 1'
#
loop_
_entity.id
_entity.type
_entity.pdbx_description
1 polymer ?
#
loop_
_entity_poly.entity_id
_entity_poly.type
_entity_poly.pdbx_seq_one_letter_code
_entity_poly.pdbx_strand_id
1 'polypeptide(L)'
;MIVQEKLRLREKVSYGCGDFASCLYWQTFMLYLTFYYTDVFGLSALAAAALLGLSRSVDAFFDPVMGMIGDRTKTRWGKYRPYLLWLCVPFALAGVLTFTTPGDTMVIRLESGFAGLVRNGFGAIAEGFKGFAYVFDAFHVGFVANWFENLSSMANALKAEVTGRLIWAFFTYNTLMLLYTAINIPYTAMLGVITPNSVERTSLSSIKFVGAFLGGNIVVSFFLLLCVKWLGQGNAAQGWQYTFTIIGAAAIVFFVTFFNTQERVTRQ
;
A
#
# COMPACT_ATOMS: atom_id res chain seq x y z
N MET A 1 -27.46 -8.83 -30.39
CA MET A 1 -27.46 -9.74 -29.22
C MET A 1 -26.02 -9.90 -28.76
N ILE A 2 -25.62 -9.23 -27.67
CA ILE A 2 -24.33 -9.53 -27.03
C ILE A 2 -24.55 -10.86 -26.31
N VAL A 3 -24.00 -11.95 -26.84
CA VAL A 3 -23.95 -13.23 -26.13
C VAL A 3 -23.23 -12.94 -24.81
N GLN A 4 -23.98 -12.95 -23.69
CA GLN A 4 -23.40 -12.82 -22.36
C GLN A 4 -22.60 -14.10 -22.09
N GLU A 5 -21.31 -14.10 -22.45
CA GLU A 5 -20.41 -15.18 -22.06
C GLU A 5 -20.34 -15.26 -20.53
N LYS A 6 -20.76 -16.40 -20.00
CA LYS A 6 -20.55 -16.76 -18.59
C LYS A 6 -19.05 -16.81 -18.33
N LEU A 7 -18.57 -16.08 -17.33
CA LEU A 7 -17.17 -16.10 -16.96
C LEU A 7 -16.77 -17.50 -16.49
N ARG A 8 -15.62 -17.99 -16.93
CA ARG A 8 -15.13 -19.29 -16.49
C ARG A 8 -14.74 -19.20 -15.01
N LEU A 9 -15.00 -20.27 -14.25
CA LEU A 9 -14.67 -20.33 -12.82
C LEU A 9 -13.20 -19.98 -12.56
N ARG A 10 -12.29 -20.42 -13.42
CA ARG A 10 -10.85 -20.11 -13.35
C ARG A 10 -10.56 -18.60 -13.35
N GLU A 11 -11.28 -17.82 -14.17
CA GLU A 11 -11.10 -16.37 -14.23
C GLU A 11 -11.58 -15.72 -12.94
N LYS A 12 -12.73 -16.15 -12.43
CA LYS A 12 -13.30 -15.64 -11.18
C LYS A 12 -12.41 -15.92 -9.97
N VAL A 13 -11.93 -17.16 -9.85
CA VAL A 13 -11.03 -17.57 -8.77
C VAL A 13 -9.70 -16.83 -8.88
N SER A 14 -9.12 -16.74 -10.08
CA SER A 14 -7.84 -16.01 -10.27
C SER A 14 -7.98 -14.53 -9.96
N TYR A 15 -9.14 -13.93 -10.22
CA TYR A 15 -9.46 -12.58 -9.77
C TYR A 15 -9.46 -12.55 -8.23
N GLY A 16 -10.28 -13.35 -7.55
CA GLY A 16 -10.30 -13.40 -6.08
C GLY A 16 -8.92 -13.64 -5.42
N CYS A 17 -8.07 -14.47 -6.02
CA CYS A 17 -6.70 -14.69 -5.54
C CYS A 17 -5.82 -13.43 -5.61
N GLY A 18 -6.02 -12.55 -6.59
CA GLY A 18 -5.34 -11.26 -6.64
C GLY A 18 -5.71 -10.35 -5.47
N ASP A 19 -6.98 -10.38 -5.05
CA ASP A 19 -7.42 -9.63 -3.87
C ASP A 19 -6.90 -10.24 -2.58
N PHE A 20 -6.86 -11.57 -2.50
CA PHE A 20 -6.20 -12.28 -1.41
C PHE A 20 -4.75 -11.79 -1.22
N ALA A 21 -3.96 -11.72 -2.30
CA ALA A 21 -2.59 -11.23 -2.25
C ALA A 21 -2.52 -9.75 -1.82
N SER A 22 -3.40 -8.90 -2.37
CA SER A 22 -3.47 -7.48 -2.02
C SER A 22 -3.79 -7.27 -0.53
N CYS A 23 -4.72 -8.06 0.00
CA CYS A 23 -5.17 -7.97 1.39
C CYS A 23 -4.16 -8.54 2.38
N LEU A 24 -3.28 -9.47 1.97
CA LEU A 24 -2.15 -9.87 2.81
C LEU A 24 -1.28 -8.67 3.17
N TYR A 25 -0.97 -7.80 2.21
CA TYR A 25 -0.18 -6.59 2.47
C TYR A 25 -0.98 -5.56 3.24
N TRP A 26 -2.16 -5.20 2.74
CA TRP A 26 -2.98 -4.14 3.33
C TRP A 26 -3.30 -4.41 4.80
N GLN A 27 -3.78 -5.61 5.11
CA GLN A 27 -4.13 -5.97 6.48
C GLN A 27 -2.90 -6.00 7.39
N THR A 28 -1.76 -6.46 6.88
CA THR A 28 -0.52 -6.49 7.67
C THR A 28 -0.07 -5.09 8.02
N PHE A 29 -0.20 -4.13 7.10
CA PHE A 29 0.14 -2.74 7.38
C PHE A 29 -0.78 -2.10 8.41
N MET A 30 -2.08 -2.39 8.33
CA MET A 30 -3.05 -1.85 9.29
C MET A 30 -2.82 -2.38 10.70
N LEU A 31 -2.49 -3.66 10.84
CA LEU A 31 -2.41 -4.31 12.14
C LEU A 31 -1.02 -4.25 12.76
N TYR A 32 0.03 -4.43 11.95
CA TYR A 32 1.34 -4.81 12.48
C TYR A 32 2.47 -3.82 12.18
N LEU A 33 2.30 -2.92 11.21
CA LEU A 33 3.39 -2.02 10.82
C LEU A 33 3.77 -1.04 11.94
N THR A 34 2.80 -0.55 12.70
CA THR A 34 3.06 0.30 13.88
C THR A 34 3.90 -0.46 14.91
N PHE A 35 3.50 -1.69 15.26
CA PHE A 35 4.24 -2.53 16.22
C PHE A 35 5.64 -2.85 15.72
N TYR A 36 5.81 -3.13 14.42
CA TYR A 36 7.13 -3.33 13.84
C TYR A 36 8.01 -2.08 13.99
N TYR A 37 7.46 -0.90 13.70
CA TYR A 37 8.20 0.35 13.81
C TYR A 37 8.58 0.74 15.25
N THR A 38 7.72 0.46 16.23
CA THR A 38 8.03 0.72 17.64
C THR A 38 8.96 -0.32 18.24
N ASP A 39 8.64 -1.60 18.07
CA ASP A 39 9.23 -2.67 18.89
C ASP A 39 10.47 -3.28 18.25
N VAL A 40 10.56 -3.25 16.92
CA VAL A 40 11.68 -3.83 16.16
C VAL A 40 12.61 -2.74 15.63
N PHE A 41 12.04 -1.70 15.03
CA PHE A 41 12.80 -0.58 14.46
C PHE A 41 13.26 0.42 15.52
N GLY A 42 12.55 0.50 16.65
CA GLY A 42 12.88 1.40 17.75
C GLY A 42 12.53 2.86 17.49
N LEU A 43 11.54 3.14 16.63
CA LEU A 43 10.97 4.47 16.51
C LEU A 43 10.07 4.77 17.71
N SER A 44 9.96 6.05 18.10
CA SER A 44 8.95 6.42 19.09
C SER A 44 7.54 6.12 18.55
N ALA A 45 6.61 5.79 19.44
CA ALA A 45 5.21 5.57 19.06
C ALA A 45 4.61 6.80 18.35
N LEU A 46 5.03 8.01 18.76
CA LEU A 46 4.59 9.24 18.14
C LEU A 46 5.13 9.38 16.70
N ALA A 47 6.42 9.12 16.48
CA ALA A 47 7.01 9.18 15.14
C ALA A 47 6.44 8.08 14.22
N ALA A 48 6.25 6.86 14.73
CA ALA A 48 5.61 5.79 13.97
C ALA A 48 4.18 6.19 13.55
N ALA A 49 3.36 6.70 14.48
CA ALA A 49 2.01 7.15 14.17
C ALA A 49 2.00 8.34 13.19
N ALA A 50 2.88 9.32 13.40
CA ALA A 50 3.03 10.48 12.53
C ALA A 50 3.43 10.10 11.11
N LEU A 51 4.38 9.16 10.96
CA LEU A 51 4.83 8.65 9.67
C LEU A 51 3.70 7.94 8.94
N LEU A 52 2.98 7.06 9.63
CA LEU A 52 1.88 6.32 9.02
C LEU A 52 0.74 7.26 8.61
N GLY A 53 0.35 8.21 9.46
CA GLY A 53 -0.72 9.13 9.13
C GLY A 53 -0.36 10.12 8.02
N LEU A 54 0.86 10.67 8.02
CA LEU A 54 1.31 11.53 6.92
C LEU A 54 1.37 10.77 5.59
N SER A 55 1.81 9.51 5.60
CA SER A 55 1.82 8.70 4.38
C SER A 55 0.39 8.44 3.86
N ARG A 56 -0.64 8.39 4.72
CA ARG A 56 -2.03 8.32 4.24
C ARG A 56 -2.50 9.58 3.53
N SER A 57 -2.02 10.75 3.95
CA SER A 57 -2.29 11.98 3.20
C SER A 57 -1.67 11.92 1.82
N VAL A 58 -0.46 11.38 1.70
CA VAL A 58 0.19 11.13 0.41
C VAL A 58 -0.71 10.23 -0.45
N ASP A 59 -1.14 9.08 0.07
CA ASP A 59 -2.03 8.15 -0.66
C ASP A 59 -3.33 8.81 -1.10
N ALA A 60 -3.95 9.64 -0.25
CA ALA A 60 -5.18 10.36 -0.58
C ALA A 60 -5.05 11.25 -1.82
N PHE A 61 -3.86 11.77 -2.12
CA PHE A 61 -3.59 12.50 -3.35
C PHE A 61 -3.23 11.59 -4.53
N PHE A 62 -2.44 10.54 -4.30
CA PHE A 62 -1.97 9.66 -5.36
C PHE A 62 -3.05 8.73 -5.90
N ASP A 63 -4.05 8.37 -5.08
CA ASP A 63 -5.14 7.48 -5.47
C ASP A 63 -5.96 8.04 -6.66
N PRO A 64 -6.49 9.30 -6.63
CA PRO A 64 -7.15 9.90 -7.80
C PRO A 64 -6.23 10.03 -9.01
N VAL A 65 -4.96 10.39 -8.80
CA VAL A 65 -3.97 10.54 -9.88
C VAL A 65 -3.78 9.21 -10.60
N MET A 66 -3.63 8.13 -9.84
CA MET A 66 -3.49 6.79 -10.40
C MET A 66 -4.77 6.35 -11.13
N GLY A 67 -5.95 6.73 -10.62
CA GLY A 67 -7.22 6.53 -11.33
C GLY A 67 -7.21 7.21 -12.70
N MET A 68 -6.80 8.48 -12.78
CA MET A 68 -6.68 9.22 -14.04
C MET A 68 -5.65 8.61 -15.00
N ILE A 69 -4.50 8.16 -14.48
CA ILE A 69 -3.45 7.49 -15.27
C ILE A 69 -3.99 6.18 -15.84
N GLY A 70 -4.60 5.35 -14.99
CA GLY A 70 -5.25 4.10 -15.39
C GLY A 70 -6.29 4.37 -16.47
N ASP A 71 -7.03 5.47 -16.37
CA ASP A 71 -8.04 5.82 -17.35
C ASP A 71 -7.52 6.21 -18.75
N ARG A 72 -6.31 6.77 -18.81
CA ARG A 72 -5.64 7.18 -20.05
C ARG A 72 -4.74 6.09 -20.65
N THR A 73 -4.52 5.00 -19.92
CA THR A 73 -3.59 3.95 -20.33
C THR A 73 -4.13 3.15 -21.50
N LYS A 74 -3.42 3.18 -22.64
CA LYS A 74 -3.73 2.36 -23.82
C LYS A 74 -2.55 1.45 -24.11
N THR A 75 -2.71 0.15 -23.88
CA THR A 75 -1.67 -0.82 -24.22
C THR A 75 -2.25 -2.01 -24.98
N ARG A 76 -1.37 -2.74 -25.67
CA ARG A 76 -1.71 -3.99 -26.37
C ARG A 76 -2.21 -5.12 -25.47
N TRP A 77 -2.02 -5.02 -24.15
CA TRP A 77 -2.38 -6.07 -23.18
C TRP A 77 -3.64 -5.74 -22.35
N GLY A 78 -4.27 -4.60 -22.64
CA GLY A 78 -5.40 -4.05 -21.88
C GLY A 78 -5.06 -2.71 -21.23
N LYS A 79 -6.06 -2.13 -20.58
CA LYS A 79 -6.02 -0.85 -19.89
C LYS A 79 -5.41 -0.97 -18.50
N TYR A 80 -5.81 -1.98 -17.73
CA TYR A 80 -5.45 -2.13 -16.32
C TYR A 80 -4.56 -3.34 -16.05
N ARG A 81 -4.64 -4.37 -16.89
CA ARG A 81 -3.81 -5.59 -16.79
C ARG A 81 -2.28 -5.34 -16.76
N PRO A 82 -1.69 -4.42 -17.55
CA PRO A 82 -0.24 -4.21 -17.54
C PRO A 82 0.32 -3.84 -16.15
N TYR A 83 -0.44 -3.12 -15.33
CA TYR A 83 -0.02 -2.72 -13.99
C TYR A 83 0.25 -3.92 -13.10
N LEU A 84 -0.58 -4.95 -13.19
CA LEU A 84 -0.39 -6.21 -12.46
C LEU A 84 0.89 -6.94 -12.89
N LEU A 85 1.23 -6.90 -14.18
CA LEU A 85 2.40 -7.57 -14.72
C LEU A 85 3.70 -6.87 -14.33
N TRP A 86 3.76 -5.55 -14.51
CA TRP A 86 5.02 -4.80 -14.34
C TRP A 86 5.31 -4.44 -12.89
N LEU A 87 4.28 -4.18 -12.09
CA LEU A 87 4.46 -3.67 -10.74
C LEU A 87 4.48 -4.75 -9.67
N CYS A 88 4.04 -5.98 -9.95
CA CYS A 88 4.04 -7.05 -8.95
C CYS A 88 5.44 -7.37 -8.40
N VAL A 89 6.48 -7.38 -9.24
CA VAL A 89 7.87 -7.64 -8.81
C VAL A 89 8.41 -6.45 -7.99
N PRO A 90 8.36 -5.19 -8.48
CA PRO A 90 8.71 -4.03 -7.65
C PRO A 90 7.96 -3.98 -6.33
N PHE A 91 6.66 -4.30 -6.34
CA PHE A 91 5.82 -4.32 -5.14
C PHE A 91 6.25 -5.37 -4.13
N ALA A 92 6.53 -6.60 -4.58
CA ALA A 92 7.07 -7.66 -3.74
C ALA A 92 8.42 -7.26 -3.11
N LEU A 93 9.32 -6.69 -3.91
CA LEU A 93 10.63 -6.24 -3.44
C LEU A 93 10.50 -5.09 -2.43
N ALA A 94 9.65 -4.11 -2.71
CA ALA A 94 9.38 -3.01 -1.78
C ALA A 94 8.78 -3.51 -0.46
N GLY A 95 7.94 -4.55 -0.50
CA GLY A 95 7.38 -5.20 0.68
C GLY A 95 8.47 -5.78 1.57
N VAL A 96 9.42 -6.53 0.98
CA VAL A 96 10.57 -7.07 1.71
C VAL A 96 11.47 -5.97 2.24
N LEU A 97 11.75 -4.93 1.43
CA LEU A 97 12.59 -3.79 1.84
C LEU A 97 12.02 -3.02 3.03
N THR A 98 10.69 -2.89 3.10
CA THR A 98 10.02 -2.17 4.20
C THR A 98 10.18 -2.89 5.54
N PHE A 99 10.23 -4.23 5.53
CA PHE A 99 10.46 -5.05 6.71
C PHE A 99 11.92 -5.48 6.87
N THR A 100 12.83 -4.84 6.15
CA THR A 100 14.27 -5.02 6.32
C THR A 100 14.83 -3.90 7.20
N THR A 101 15.45 -4.28 8.32
CA THR A 101 16.11 -3.34 9.21
C THR A 101 17.45 -2.91 8.60
N PRO A 102 17.68 -1.60 8.36
CA PRO A 102 18.96 -1.13 7.84
C PRO A 102 20.04 -1.32 8.91
N GLY A 103 21.21 -1.80 8.48
CA GLY A 103 22.37 -1.89 9.38
C GLY A 103 22.87 -0.51 9.82
N ASP A 104 23.59 -0.46 10.93
CA ASP A 104 24.02 0.80 11.56
C ASP A 104 24.81 1.72 10.61
N THR A 105 25.64 1.14 9.74
CA THR A 105 26.38 1.90 8.72
C THR A 105 25.44 2.63 7.75
N MET A 106 24.35 2.00 7.34
CA MET A 106 23.37 2.62 6.45
C MET A 106 22.59 3.72 7.17
N VAL A 107 22.22 3.49 8.44
CA VAL A 107 21.56 4.51 9.28
C VAL A 107 22.41 5.76 9.37
N ILE A 108 23.71 5.63 9.68
CA ILE A 108 24.64 6.77 9.78
C ILE A 108 24.77 7.51 8.44
N ARG A 109 24.82 6.79 7.31
CA ARG A 109 24.90 7.39 5.97
C ARG A 109 23.64 8.17 5.62
N LEU A 110 22.46 7.63 5.95
CA LEU A 110 21.19 8.30 5.72
C LEU A 110 21.07 9.55 6.58
N GLU A 111 21.49 9.46 7.84
CA GLU A 111 21.44 10.59 8.76
C GLU A 111 22.40 11.70 8.34
N SER A 112 23.67 11.37 8.07
CA SER A 112 24.66 12.36 7.63
C SER A 112 24.35 12.98 6.26
N GLY A 113 23.77 12.21 5.32
CA GLY A 113 23.52 12.68 3.96
C GLY A 113 22.17 13.37 3.76
N PHE A 114 21.11 12.90 4.44
CA PHE A 114 19.73 13.29 4.15
C PHE A 114 18.97 13.90 5.31
N ALA A 115 19.47 13.85 6.56
CA ALA A 115 18.71 14.37 7.70
C ALA A 115 18.36 15.85 7.55
N GLY A 116 19.28 16.68 7.05
CA GLY A 116 19.03 18.10 6.79
C GLY A 116 17.92 18.32 5.75
N LEU A 117 18.00 17.60 4.63
CA LEU A 117 16.98 17.65 3.57
C LEU A 117 15.61 17.22 4.10
N VAL A 118 15.55 16.09 4.80
CA VAL A 118 14.30 15.51 5.32
C VAL A 118 13.71 16.41 6.41
N ARG A 119 14.53 16.96 7.31
CA ARG A 119 14.09 17.89 8.36
C ARG A 119 13.52 19.18 7.75
N ASN A 120 14.16 19.71 6.72
CA ASN A 120 13.65 20.88 5.99
C ASN A 120 12.38 20.53 5.23
N GLY A 121 12.32 19.35 4.60
CA GLY A 121 11.14 18.84 3.90
C GLY A 121 9.92 18.73 4.82
N PHE A 122 10.06 18.08 5.99
CA PHE A 122 8.99 18.03 6.98
C PHE A 122 8.62 19.41 7.51
N GLY A 123 9.57 20.33 7.65
CA GLY A 123 9.30 21.73 7.98
C GLY A 123 8.41 22.41 6.94
N ALA A 124 8.75 22.31 5.67
CA ALA A 124 7.97 22.88 4.57
C ALA A 124 6.57 22.25 4.48
N ILE A 125 6.46 20.93 4.67
CA ILE A 125 5.18 20.21 4.72
C ILE A 125 4.32 20.75 5.89
N ALA A 126 4.90 20.90 7.08
CA ALA A 126 4.19 21.42 8.24
C ALA A 126 3.67 22.84 8.01
N GLU A 127 4.50 23.73 7.46
CA GLU A 127 4.11 25.10 7.13
C GLU A 127 3.01 25.14 6.06
N GLY A 128 3.13 24.31 5.02
CA GLY A 128 2.11 24.17 3.98
C GLY A 128 0.74 23.77 4.56
N PHE A 129 0.71 22.75 5.43
CA PHE A 129 -0.54 22.33 6.09
C PHE A 129 -1.11 23.40 7.02
N LYS A 130 -0.28 24.16 7.76
CA LYS A 130 -0.78 25.32 8.54
C LYS A 130 -1.43 26.38 7.65
N GLY A 131 -0.84 26.66 6.49
CA GLY A 131 -1.43 27.59 5.51
C GLY A 131 -2.81 27.12 5.06
N PHE A 132 -2.96 25.83 4.73
CA PHE A 132 -4.27 25.27 4.39
C PHE A 132 -5.26 25.32 5.56
N ALA A 133 -4.83 25.00 6.78
CA ALA A 133 -5.68 25.09 7.96
C ALA A 133 -6.30 26.49 8.12
N TYR A 134 -5.47 27.54 8.00
CA TYR A 134 -5.93 28.93 8.06
C TYR A 134 -6.95 29.27 6.97
N VAL A 135 -6.72 28.80 5.73
CA VAL A 135 -7.65 29.02 4.61
C VAL A 135 -9.01 28.38 4.90
N PHE A 136 -9.04 27.12 5.36
CA PHE A 136 -10.30 26.42 5.65
C PHE A 136 -11.01 26.94 6.89
N ASP A 137 -10.26 27.44 7.87
CA ASP A 137 -10.82 28.13 9.04
C ASP A 137 -11.52 29.44 8.63
N ALA A 138 -10.92 30.20 7.69
CA ALA A 138 -11.54 31.39 7.10
C ALA A 138 -12.85 31.08 6.34
N PHE A 139 -13.01 29.86 5.82
CA PHE A 139 -14.27 29.39 5.22
C PHE A 139 -15.25 28.78 6.23
N HIS A 140 -14.96 28.87 7.54
CA HIS A 140 -15.72 28.24 8.62
C HIS A 140 -15.89 26.72 8.47
N VAL A 141 -14.93 26.06 7.82
CA VAL A 141 -14.89 24.60 7.67
C VAL A 141 -13.98 24.01 8.74
N GLY A 142 -14.36 24.20 10.01
CA GLY A 142 -13.51 23.87 11.17
C GLY A 142 -13.04 22.40 11.21
N PHE A 143 -13.85 21.47 10.73
CA PHE A 143 -13.43 20.06 10.62
C PHE A 143 -12.21 19.87 9.69
N VAL A 144 -12.20 20.55 8.54
CA VAL A 144 -11.10 20.44 7.57
C VAL A 144 -9.88 21.21 8.06
N ALA A 145 -10.07 22.37 8.70
CA ALA A 145 -8.99 23.11 9.34
C ALA A 145 -8.26 22.23 10.38
N ASN A 146 -9.00 21.59 11.29
CA ASN A 146 -8.46 20.69 12.29
C ASN A 146 -7.71 19.50 11.68
N TRP A 147 -8.18 18.98 10.55
CA TRP A 147 -7.48 17.91 9.84
C TRP A 147 -6.09 18.36 9.38
N PHE A 148 -5.98 19.54 8.77
CA PHE A 148 -4.70 20.11 8.35
C PHE A 148 -3.80 20.48 9.53
N GLU A 149 -4.35 20.97 10.64
CA GLU A 149 -3.55 21.22 11.86
C GLU A 149 -2.92 19.94 12.40
N ASN A 150 -3.67 18.83 12.43
CA ASN A 150 -3.15 17.53 12.81
C ASN A 150 -2.03 17.05 11.88
N LEU A 151 -2.16 17.25 10.57
CA LEU A 151 -1.07 16.90 9.63
C LEU A 151 0.17 17.75 9.85
N SER A 152 0.00 19.04 10.15
CA SER A 152 1.10 19.93 10.53
C SER A 152 1.78 19.45 11.83
N SER A 153 1.02 19.04 12.86
CA SER A 153 1.59 18.56 14.11
C SER A 153 2.37 17.25 13.92
N MET A 154 1.85 16.32 13.10
CA MET A 154 2.54 15.10 12.71
C MET A 154 3.86 15.38 11.98
N ALA A 155 3.87 16.32 11.04
CA ALA A 155 5.09 16.72 10.32
C ALA A 155 6.13 17.33 11.26
N ASN A 156 5.70 18.12 12.24
CA ASN A 156 6.60 18.65 13.27
C ASN A 156 7.15 17.56 14.20
N ALA A 157 6.35 16.55 14.56
CA ALA A 157 6.81 15.40 15.34
C ALA A 157 7.92 14.63 14.59
N LEU A 158 7.72 14.37 13.29
CA LEU A 158 8.75 13.72 12.46
C LEU A 158 10.01 14.58 12.32
N LYS A 159 9.84 15.91 12.18
CA LYS A 159 10.94 16.86 12.10
C LYS A 159 11.84 16.82 13.35
N ALA A 160 11.25 16.65 14.52
CA ALA A 160 11.96 16.58 15.80
C ALA A 160 12.78 15.29 15.95
N GLU A 161 12.30 14.17 15.40
CA GLU A 161 12.91 12.84 15.55
C GLU A 161 13.58 12.32 14.27
N VAL A 162 14.02 13.21 13.37
CA VAL A 162 14.72 12.80 12.15
C VAL A 162 16.00 12.05 12.49
N THR A 163 15.91 10.73 12.37
CA THR A 163 16.97 9.74 12.54
C THR A 163 17.13 8.95 11.25
N GLY A 164 18.31 8.37 10.98
CA GLY A 164 18.52 7.57 9.77
C GLY A 164 17.52 6.42 9.59
N ARG A 165 17.02 5.83 10.70
CA ARG A 165 15.96 4.81 10.70
C ARG A 165 14.62 5.34 10.24
N LEU A 166 14.24 6.55 10.68
CA LEU A 166 13.01 7.20 10.24
C LEU A 166 13.06 7.52 8.75
N ILE A 167 14.20 8.03 8.27
CA ILE A 167 14.40 8.34 6.85
C ILE A 167 14.19 7.07 6.01
N TRP A 168 14.80 5.96 6.41
CA TRP A 168 14.61 4.67 5.75
C TRP A 168 13.14 4.24 5.75
N ALA A 169 12.50 4.19 6.92
CA ALA A 169 11.10 3.78 7.07
C ALA A 169 10.16 4.65 6.22
N PHE A 170 10.42 5.96 6.15
CA PHE A 170 9.62 6.89 5.38
C PHE A 170 9.69 6.57 3.89
N PHE A 171 10.90 6.41 3.33
CA PHE A 171 11.06 6.14 1.90
C PHE A 171 10.58 4.75 1.50
N THR A 172 10.91 3.71 2.26
CA THR A 172 10.50 2.33 1.91
C THR A 172 9.00 2.18 2.01
N TYR A 173 8.37 2.70 3.06
CA TYR A 173 6.93 2.64 3.24
C TYR A 173 6.16 3.44 2.18
N ASN A 174 6.56 4.69 1.91
CA ASN A 174 5.87 5.48 0.88
C ASN A 174 6.03 4.86 -0.50
N THR A 175 7.21 4.32 -0.83
CA THR A 175 7.41 3.60 -2.09
C THR A 175 6.49 2.39 -2.20
N LEU A 176 6.37 1.62 -1.10
CA LEU A 176 5.48 0.47 -1.04
C LEU A 176 4.01 0.86 -1.21
N MET A 177 3.56 1.93 -0.55
CA MET A 177 2.17 2.42 -0.66
C MET A 177 1.87 2.94 -2.07
N LEU A 178 2.78 3.67 -2.69
CA LEU A 178 2.62 4.11 -4.09
C LEU A 178 2.50 2.93 -5.05
N LEU A 179 3.33 1.89 -4.88
CA LEU A 179 3.24 0.66 -5.68
C LEU A 179 1.94 -0.11 -5.41
N TYR A 180 1.49 -0.14 -4.16
CA TYR A 180 0.21 -0.74 -3.79
C TYR A 180 -0.94 -0.04 -4.50
N THR A 181 -1.02 1.30 -4.43
CA THR A 181 -2.03 2.11 -5.11
C THR A 181 -2.00 1.88 -6.62
N ALA A 182 -0.79 1.86 -7.21
CA ALA A 182 -0.59 1.64 -8.64
C ALA A 182 -1.03 0.25 -9.13
N ILE A 183 -1.15 -0.74 -8.24
CA ILE A 183 -1.71 -2.06 -8.56
C ILE A 183 -3.19 -2.13 -8.22
N ASN A 184 -3.57 -1.74 -7.00
CA ASN A 184 -4.91 -1.97 -6.45
C ASN A 184 -5.98 -1.16 -7.18
N ILE A 185 -5.71 0.10 -7.52
CA ILE A 185 -6.71 0.94 -8.21
C ILE A 185 -7.04 0.36 -9.59
N PRO A 186 -6.07 0.08 -10.48
CA PRO A 186 -6.32 -0.63 -11.73
C PRO A 186 -7.00 -1.99 -11.50
N TYR A 187 -6.51 -2.77 -10.53
CA TYR A 187 -7.06 -4.10 -10.23
C TYR A 187 -8.54 -4.05 -9.87
N THR A 188 -8.95 -3.11 -9.02
CA THR A 188 -10.35 -2.91 -8.63
C THR A 188 -11.19 -2.37 -9.80
N ALA A 189 -10.62 -1.48 -10.63
CA ALA A 189 -11.28 -0.98 -11.83
C ALA A 189 -11.51 -2.07 -12.91
N MET A 190 -10.68 -3.12 -12.94
CA MET A 190 -10.84 -4.23 -13.88
C MET A 190 -12.21 -4.91 -13.82
N LEU A 191 -12.84 -4.93 -12.63
CA LEU A 191 -14.17 -5.52 -12.46
C LEU A 191 -15.20 -4.96 -13.46
N GLY A 192 -15.09 -3.66 -13.78
CA GLY A 192 -15.97 -2.99 -14.73
C GLY A 192 -15.73 -3.37 -16.20
N VAL A 193 -14.50 -3.77 -16.55
CA VAL A 193 -14.08 -4.06 -17.93
C VAL A 193 -13.95 -5.55 -18.25
N ILE A 194 -13.99 -6.44 -17.25
CA ILE A 194 -13.97 -7.90 -17.45
C ILE A 194 -15.30 -8.41 -18.05
N THR A 195 -16.44 -7.86 -17.60
CA THR A 195 -17.77 -8.28 -18.09
C THR A 195 -18.77 -7.12 -18.03
N PRO A 196 -19.69 -7.00 -19.02
CA PRO A 196 -20.77 -6.03 -18.97
C PRO A 196 -21.98 -6.52 -18.14
N ASN A 197 -22.05 -7.81 -17.78
CA ASN A 197 -23.17 -8.40 -17.06
C ASN A 197 -23.11 -8.09 -15.55
N SER A 198 -24.18 -7.49 -15.01
CA SER A 198 -24.29 -7.15 -13.59
C SER A 198 -24.23 -8.37 -12.66
N VAL A 199 -24.83 -9.51 -13.05
CA VAL A 199 -24.83 -10.74 -12.25
C VAL A 199 -23.41 -11.30 -12.11
N GLU A 200 -22.66 -11.32 -13.22
CA GLU A 200 -21.27 -11.77 -13.24
C GLU A 200 -20.35 -10.81 -12.47
N ARG A 201 -20.59 -9.48 -12.54
CA ARG A 201 -19.90 -8.50 -11.70
C ARG A 201 -20.14 -8.71 -10.22
N THR A 202 -21.38 -8.94 -9.81
CA THR A 202 -21.70 -9.25 -8.40
C THR A 202 -20.98 -10.52 -7.96
N SER A 203 -20.98 -11.57 -8.78
CA SER A 203 -20.25 -12.82 -8.50
C SER A 203 -18.74 -12.59 -8.36
N LEU A 204 -18.13 -11.77 -9.23
CA LEU A 204 -16.72 -11.39 -9.12
C LEU A 204 -16.45 -10.61 -7.83
N SER A 205 -17.30 -9.66 -7.46
CA SER A 205 -17.19 -8.91 -6.21
C SER A 205 -17.28 -9.84 -5.00
N SER A 206 -18.20 -10.81 -4.99
CA SER A 206 -18.31 -11.78 -3.89
C SER A 206 -17.05 -12.64 -3.76
N ILE A 207 -16.52 -13.16 -4.87
CA ILE A 207 -15.29 -13.98 -4.85
C ILE A 207 -14.08 -13.13 -4.46
N LYS A 208 -14.04 -11.87 -4.90
CA LYS A 208 -13.05 -10.87 -4.46
C LYS A 208 -13.08 -10.72 -2.93
N PHE A 209 -14.24 -10.46 -2.34
CA PHE A 209 -14.38 -10.35 -0.88
C PHE A 209 -13.98 -11.63 -0.13
N VAL A 210 -14.32 -12.81 -0.65
CA VAL A 210 -13.84 -14.08 -0.04
C VAL A 210 -12.31 -14.13 -0.02
N GLY A 211 -11.66 -13.73 -1.12
CA GLY A 211 -10.20 -13.60 -1.19
C GLY A 211 -9.66 -12.62 -0.15
N ALA A 212 -10.23 -11.42 -0.05
CA ALA A 212 -9.85 -10.43 0.95
C ALA A 212 -10.00 -10.93 2.39
N PHE A 213 -11.10 -11.60 2.71
CA PHE A 213 -11.35 -12.15 4.04
C PHE A 213 -10.37 -13.27 4.39
N LEU A 214 -10.13 -14.20 3.47
CA LEU A 214 -9.17 -15.28 3.70
C LEU A 214 -7.74 -14.75 3.88
N GLY A 215 -7.30 -13.85 2.99
CA GLY A 215 -5.94 -13.31 3.01
C GLY A 215 -5.75 -12.34 4.17
N GLY A 216 -6.53 -11.28 4.20
CA GLY A 216 -6.46 -10.27 5.24
C GLY A 216 -6.85 -10.84 6.61
N ASN A 217 -8.11 -11.22 6.80
CA ASN A 217 -8.56 -11.50 8.17
C ASN A 217 -8.08 -12.84 8.72
N ILE A 218 -7.99 -13.89 7.91
CA ILE A 218 -7.60 -15.21 8.42
C ILE A 218 -6.08 -15.36 8.43
N VAL A 219 -5.41 -15.22 7.28
CA VAL A 219 -3.96 -15.45 7.19
C VAL A 219 -3.19 -14.40 7.99
N VAL A 220 -3.49 -13.12 7.83
CA VAL A 220 -2.73 -12.08 8.55
C VAL A 220 -3.02 -12.10 10.05
N SER A 221 -4.29 -12.09 10.47
CA SER A 221 -4.59 -11.96 11.90
C SER A 221 -4.24 -13.21 12.73
N PHE A 222 -4.37 -14.42 12.17
CA PHE A 222 -4.10 -15.65 12.92
C PHE A 222 -2.71 -16.23 12.67
N PHE A 223 -2.24 -16.26 11.41
CA PHE A 223 -1.04 -17.00 11.05
C PHE A 223 0.22 -16.15 10.97
N LEU A 224 0.11 -14.84 10.73
CA LEU A 224 1.29 -14.01 10.49
C LEU A 224 2.24 -13.98 11.68
N LEU A 225 1.74 -13.70 12.88
CA LEU A 225 2.58 -13.69 14.08
C LEU A 225 3.17 -15.08 14.40
N LEU A 226 2.46 -16.15 14.06
CA LEU A 226 2.98 -17.50 14.19
C LEU A 226 4.17 -17.72 13.24
N CYS A 227 4.05 -17.29 11.98
CA CYS A 227 5.13 -17.31 11.01
C CYS A 227 6.33 -16.47 11.48
N VAL A 228 6.11 -15.24 11.98
CA VAL A 228 7.18 -14.36 12.47
C VAL A 228 7.94 -15.02 13.62
N LYS A 229 7.23 -15.58 14.61
CA LYS A 229 7.86 -16.26 15.75
C LYS A 229 8.62 -17.51 15.33
N TRP A 230 8.05 -18.31 14.44
CA TRP A 230 8.64 -19.56 14.00
C TRP A 230 9.86 -19.34 13.09
N LEU A 231 9.78 -18.41 12.13
CA LEU A 231 10.87 -18.08 11.21
C LEU A 231 11.96 -17.23 11.86
N GLY A 232 11.61 -16.41 12.85
CA GLY A 232 12.56 -15.53 13.52
C GLY A 232 13.52 -16.25 14.46
N GLN A 233 13.18 -17.45 14.95
CA GLN A 233 14.01 -18.23 15.89
C GLN A 233 14.58 -17.38 17.06
N GLY A 234 13.79 -16.43 17.56
CA GLY A 234 14.20 -15.50 18.63
C GLY A 234 14.64 -14.11 18.16
N ASN A 235 14.93 -13.90 16.87
CA ASN A 235 15.19 -12.59 16.29
C ASN A 235 13.94 -12.02 15.58
N ALA A 236 13.34 -10.99 16.18
CA ALA A 236 12.14 -10.37 15.64
C ALA A 236 12.36 -9.76 14.25
N ALA A 237 13.47 -9.07 14.03
CA ALA A 237 13.77 -8.42 12.74
C ALA A 237 13.84 -9.43 11.59
N GLN A 238 14.55 -10.55 11.80
CA GLN A 238 14.64 -11.62 10.82
C GLN A 238 13.29 -12.32 10.61
N GLY A 239 12.52 -12.55 11.68
CA GLY A 239 11.19 -13.15 11.60
C GLY A 239 10.23 -12.36 10.71
N TRP A 240 10.21 -11.03 10.87
CA TRP A 240 9.43 -10.13 10.02
C TRP A 240 9.91 -10.15 8.57
N GLN A 241 11.22 -10.06 8.33
CA GLN A 241 11.80 -10.07 6.99
C GLN A 241 11.50 -11.37 6.23
N TYR A 242 11.67 -12.54 6.85
CA TYR A 242 11.38 -13.83 6.22
C TYR A 242 9.87 -14.02 5.96
N THR A 243 9.03 -13.60 6.90
CA THR A 243 7.57 -13.64 6.72
C THR A 243 7.15 -12.78 5.53
N PHE A 244 7.72 -11.58 5.39
CA PHE A 244 7.46 -10.70 4.26
C PHE A 244 8.12 -11.14 2.96
N THR A 245 9.15 -11.99 3.01
CA THR A 245 9.67 -12.66 1.81
C THR A 245 8.67 -13.70 1.30
N ILE A 246 7.99 -14.42 2.19
CA ILE A 246 6.93 -15.38 1.83
C ILE A 246 5.69 -14.64 1.30
N ILE A 247 5.25 -13.55 1.96
CA ILE A 247 4.16 -12.70 1.47
C ILE A 247 4.58 -11.99 0.15
N GLY A 248 5.86 -11.65 0.03
CA GLY A 248 6.57 -11.28 -1.19
C GLY A 248 6.27 -12.21 -2.35
N ALA A 249 6.52 -13.50 -2.13
CA ALA A 249 6.24 -14.55 -3.12
C ALA A 249 4.74 -14.67 -3.44
N ALA A 250 3.83 -14.35 -2.51
CA ALA A 250 2.40 -14.30 -2.83
C ALA A 250 2.03 -13.20 -3.85
N ALA A 251 2.90 -12.22 -4.12
CA ALA A 251 2.72 -11.31 -5.25
C ALA A 251 2.78 -12.03 -6.63
N ILE A 252 3.33 -13.25 -6.70
CA ILE A 252 3.28 -14.11 -7.90
C ILE A 252 1.83 -14.40 -8.31
N VAL A 253 0.90 -14.38 -7.35
CA VAL A 253 -0.52 -14.56 -7.62
C VAL A 253 -1.06 -13.48 -8.57
N PHE A 254 -0.52 -12.25 -8.55
CA PHE A 254 -0.91 -11.21 -9.51
C PHE A 254 -0.51 -11.56 -10.96
N PHE A 255 0.59 -12.29 -11.18
CA PHE A 255 0.91 -12.82 -12.50
C PHE A 255 -0.15 -13.83 -12.95
N VAL A 256 -0.60 -14.71 -12.06
CA VAL A 256 -1.67 -15.69 -12.37
C VAL A 256 -2.96 -14.96 -12.71
N THR A 257 -3.31 -13.91 -11.98
CA THR A 257 -4.46 -13.05 -12.29
C THR A 257 -4.31 -12.39 -13.66
N PHE A 258 -3.12 -11.88 -14.01
CA PHE A 258 -2.88 -11.29 -15.32
C PHE A 258 -3.13 -12.26 -16.47
N PHE A 259 -2.58 -13.47 -16.41
CA PHE A 259 -2.72 -14.47 -17.49
C PHE A 259 -4.15 -15.02 -17.60
N ASN A 260 -4.88 -15.10 -16.49
CA ASN A 260 -6.22 -15.70 -16.46
C ASN A 260 -7.36 -14.69 -16.63
N THR A 261 -7.11 -13.39 -16.47
CA THR A 261 -8.14 -12.36 -16.69
C THR A 261 -8.01 -11.78 -18.09
N GLN A 262 -9.14 -11.53 -18.75
CA GLN A 262 -9.18 -10.82 -20.02
C GLN A 262 -10.15 -9.65 -19.93
N GLU A 263 -9.70 -8.49 -20.42
CA GLU A 263 -10.54 -7.31 -20.57
C GLU A 263 -11.37 -7.47 -21.84
N ARG A 264 -12.70 -7.58 -21.68
CA ARG A 264 -13.63 -7.82 -22.79
C ARG A 264 -14.42 -6.56 -23.18
N VAL A 265 -14.57 -5.63 -22.24
CA VAL A 265 -15.34 -4.40 -22.44
C VAL A 265 -14.38 -3.23 -22.61
N THR A 266 -14.10 -2.86 -23.85
CA THR A 266 -13.57 -1.53 -24.17
C THR A 266 -14.72 -0.54 -24.01
N ARG A 267 -14.73 0.23 -22.92
CA ARG A 267 -15.53 1.46 -22.86
C ARG A 267 -15.10 2.36 -24.03
N GLN A 268 -16.02 2.64 -24.95
CA GLN A 268 -15.92 3.79 -25.85
C GLN A 268 -15.92 5.07 -25.02
#